data_AF-A0AAW8NMA1-F1
#
_entry.id   AF-A0AAW8NMA1-F1
#
_cell.length_a   1.000
_cell.length_b   1.000
_cell.length_c   1.000
_cell.angle_alpha   90.00
_cell.angle_beta   90.00
_cell.angle_gamma   90.00
#
_symmetry.space_group_name_H-M   'P 1'
#
loop_
_entity.id
_entity.type
_entity.pdbx_description
1 polymer ?
#
loop_
_entity_poly.entity_id
_entity_poly.type
_entity_poly.pdbx_seq_one_letter_code
_entity_poly.pdbx_strand_id
1 'polypeptide(L)'
;MKSRLPKVIIGLFITYVAFVAVIMVFYKPTPDEMDWEDRQAYNQAMLTDLSIGQPIEDIKVIFGKADFSEAKVSDNDTLQILFYRTHHKTSDGQTSKEECTPLLFKQGKLIAWGESSYKQYLESHIDS
;
A
#
# COMPACT_ATOMS: atom_id res chain seq x y z
N MET A 1 -14.92 52.31 -25.07
CA MET A 1 -14.89 50.90 -25.54
C MET A 1 -15.07 49.99 -24.33
N LYS A 2 -16.07 49.09 -24.31
CA LYS A 2 -16.31 48.19 -23.17
C LYS A 2 -15.26 47.07 -23.17
N SER A 3 -14.38 47.05 -22.17
CA SER A 3 -13.30 46.06 -22.10
C SER A 3 -13.88 44.63 -22.05
N ARG A 4 -13.38 43.76 -22.94
CA ARG A 4 -13.75 42.32 -22.98
C ARG A 4 -12.97 41.52 -21.91
N LEU A 5 -11.96 42.14 -21.29
CA LEU A 5 -11.04 41.51 -20.34
C LEU A 5 -11.74 40.79 -19.16
N PRO A 6 -12.78 41.35 -18.51
CA PRO A 6 -13.45 40.66 -17.42
C PRO A 6 -14.14 39.36 -17.85
N LYS A 7 -14.70 39.33 -19.08
CA LYS A 7 -15.37 38.13 -19.61
C LYS A 7 -14.38 37.02 -19.91
N VAL A 8 -13.19 37.37 -20.40
CA VAL A 8 -12.11 36.41 -20.66
C VAL A 8 -11.61 35.83 -19.34
N ILE A 9 -11.39 36.65 -18.32
CA ILE A 9 -10.96 36.20 -16.99
C ILE A 9 -12.00 35.26 -16.37
N ILE A 10 -13.29 35.61 -16.43
CA ILE A 10 -14.37 34.76 -15.92
C ILE A 10 -14.42 33.42 -16.68
N GLY A 11 -14.29 33.44 -18.00
CA GLY A 11 -14.26 32.23 -18.81
C GLY A 11 -13.09 31.31 -18.45
N LEU A 12 -11.90 31.88 -18.25
CA LEU A 12 -10.71 31.12 -17.80
C LEU A 12 -10.90 30.52 -16.41
N PHE A 13 -11.47 31.28 -15.47
CA PHE A 13 -11.75 30.79 -14.13
C PHE A 13 -12.75 29.61 -14.14
N ILE A 14 -13.85 29.73 -14.88
CA ILE A 14 -14.84 28.65 -15.02
C ILE A 14 -14.19 27.41 -15.64
N THR A 15 -13.37 27.59 -16.68
CA THR A 15 -12.66 26.48 -17.33
C THR A 15 -11.70 25.78 -16.37
N TYR A 16 -10.94 26.54 -15.56
CA TYR A 16 -10.04 25.97 -14.55
C TYR A 16 -10.80 25.20 -13.47
N VAL A 17 -11.89 25.75 -12.93
CA VAL A 17 -12.70 25.06 -11.92
C VAL A 17 -13.31 23.77 -12.47
N ALA A 18 -13.83 23.79 -13.70
CA ALA A 18 -14.34 22.59 -14.36
C ALA A 18 -13.24 21.53 -14.55
N PHE A 19 -12.03 21.94 -14.94
CA PHE A 19 -10.90 21.04 -15.08
C PHE A 19 -10.50 20.39 -13.74
N VAL A 20 -10.39 21.18 -12.66
CA VAL A 20 -10.08 20.64 -11.31
C VAL A 20 -11.17 19.68 -10.83
N ALA A 21 -12.44 19.98 -11.07
CA ALA A 21 -13.55 19.11 -10.71
C ALA A 21 -13.48 17.75 -11.45
N VAL A 22 -13.10 17.76 -12.73
CA VAL A 22 -12.86 16.53 -13.50
C VAL A 22 -11.71 15.74 -12.85
N ILE A 23 -10.57 16.36 -12.56
CA ILE A 23 -9.44 15.67 -11.92
C ILE A 23 -9.86 15.04 -10.59
N MET A 24 -10.58 15.77 -9.72
CA MET A 24 -11.02 15.23 -8.43
C MET A 24 -11.99 14.05 -8.55
N VAL A 25 -12.80 13.98 -9.61
CA VAL A 25 -13.75 12.86 -9.81
C VAL A 25 -13.06 11.62 -10.38
N PHE A 26 -12.06 11.81 -11.25
CA PHE A 26 -11.41 10.70 -11.95
C PHE A 26 -10.12 10.21 -11.29
N TYR A 27 -9.46 11.03 -10.46
CA TYR A 27 -8.22 10.64 -9.77
C TYR A 27 -8.53 10.00 -8.42
N LYS A 28 -8.40 8.66 -8.34
CA LYS A 28 -8.36 7.95 -7.04
C LYS A 28 -6.90 7.71 -6.68
N PRO A 29 -6.41 8.19 -5.53
CA PRO A 29 -5.02 7.97 -5.13
C PRO A 29 -4.76 6.47 -4.96
N THR A 30 -3.62 6.03 -5.44
CA THR A 30 -3.11 4.69 -5.16
C THR A 30 -2.68 4.59 -3.68
N PRO A 31 -2.58 3.38 -3.09
CA PRO A 31 -2.14 3.24 -1.70
C PRO A 31 -0.78 3.90 -1.41
N ASP A 32 0.10 4.00 -2.41
CA ASP A 32 1.42 4.65 -2.28
C ASP A 32 1.36 6.18 -2.27
N GLU A 33 0.23 6.77 -2.68
CA GLU A 33 -0.01 8.21 -2.72
C GLU A 33 -0.90 8.70 -1.57
N MET A 34 -1.45 7.77 -0.79
CA MET A 34 -2.23 8.08 0.40
C MET A 34 -1.33 8.63 1.50
N ASP A 35 -1.87 9.55 2.31
CA ASP A 35 -1.22 9.92 3.58
C ASP A 35 -1.12 8.68 4.49
N TRP A 36 -0.16 8.68 5.40
CA TRP A 36 0.15 7.51 6.21
C TRP A 36 -1.04 7.06 7.07
N GLU A 37 -1.89 7.98 7.55
CA GLU A 37 -3.08 7.64 8.34
C GLU A 37 -4.12 6.89 7.50
N ASP A 38 -4.42 7.43 6.32
CA ASP A 38 -5.37 6.84 5.37
C ASP A 38 -4.87 5.50 4.86
N ARG A 39 -3.58 5.42 4.50
CA ARG A 39 -2.93 4.19 4.04
C ARG A 39 -2.97 3.10 5.11
N GLN A 40 -2.73 3.45 6.37
CA GLN A 40 -2.79 2.52 7.49
C GLN A 40 -4.21 1.95 7.67
N ALA A 41 -5.22 2.82 7.68
CA ALA A 41 -6.61 2.39 7.79
C ALA A 41 -7.05 1.53 6.59
N TYR A 42 -6.64 1.92 5.39
CA TYR A 42 -6.86 1.16 4.16
C TYR A 42 -6.23 -0.23 4.22
N ASN A 43 -4.94 -0.32 4.55
CA ASN A 43 -4.25 -1.61 4.69
C ASN A 43 -4.93 -2.50 5.73
N GLN A 44 -5.30 -1.94 6.89
CA GLN A 44 -5.99 -2.68 7.94
C GLN A 44 -7.32 -3.25 7.46
N ALA A 45 -8.08 -2.50 6.66
CA ALA A 45 -9.31 -2.98 6.04
C ALA A 45 -9.04 -4.09 5.01
N MET A 46 -8.08 -3.90 4.10
CA MET A 46 -7.75 -4.88 3.05
C MET A 46 -7.24 -6.22 3.58
N LEU A 47 -6.71 -6.27 4.81
CA LEU A 47 -6.34 -7.54 5.46
C LEU A 47 -7.52 -8.52 5.56
N THR A 48 -8.77 -8.04 5.66
CA THR A 48 -9.94 -8.92 5.76
C THR A 48 -10.27 -9.64 4.46
N ASP A 49 -9.77 -9.12 3.34
CA ASP A 49 -10.07 -9.60 2.00
C ASP A 49 -8.94 -10.51 1.46
N LEU A 50 -7.92 -10.75 2.27
CA LEU A 50 -6.82 -11.66 1.95
C LEU A 50 -7.29 -13.10 1.88
N SER A 51 -6.70 -13.84 0.96
CA SER A 51 -6.94 -15.27 0.78
C SER A 51 -5.63 -16.01 0.58
N ILE A 52 -5.49 -17.14 1.25
CA ILE A 52 -4.34 -18.04 1.06
C ILE A 52 -4.26 -18.45 -0.41
N GLY A 53 -3.04 -18.47 -0.95
CA GLY A 53 -2.75 -18.77 -2.34
C GLY A 53 -2.75 -17.56 -3.27
N GLN A 54 -3.13 -16.37 -2.79
CA GLN A 54 -3.06 -15.13 -3.58
C GLN A 54 -1.63 -14.86 -4.06
N PRO A 55 -1.44 -14.55 -5.36
CA PRO A 55 -0.15 -14.11 -5.90
C PRO A 55 0.35 -12.84 -5.23
N ILE A 56 1.66 -12.75 -5.01
CA ILE A 56 2.30 -11.57 -4.42
C ILE A 56 2.12 -10.31 -5.29
N GLU A 57 1.97 -10.48 -6.60
CA GLU A 57 1.67 -9.40 -7.54
C GLU A 57 0.31 -8.78 -7.25
N ASP A 58 -0.72 -9.60 -7.01
CA ASP A 58 -2.07 -9.13 -6.69
C ASP A 58 -2.07 -8.39 -5.34
N ILE A 59 -1.32 -8.90 -4.35
CA ILE A 59 -1.14 -8.21 -3.07
C ILE A 59 -0.49 -6.84 -3.26
N LYS A 60 0.54 -6.72 -4.10
CA LYS A 60 1.21 -5.44 -4.36
C LYS A 60 0.29 -4.45 -5.10
N VAL A 61 -0.64 -4.93 -5.92
CA VAL A 61 -1.67 -4.08 -6.52
C VAL A 61 -2.65 -3.57 -5.47
N ILE A 62 -3.03 -4.40 -4.50
CA ILE A 62 -3.96 -4.02 -3.43
C ILE A 62 -3.30 -3.07 -2.44
N PHE A 63 -2.13 -3.42 -1.89
CA PHE A 63 -1.50 -2.71 -0.76
C PHE A 63 -0.44 -1.67 -1.18
N GLY A 64 -0.06 -1.64 -2.46
CA GLY A 64 1.07 -0.85 -2.94
C GLY A 64 2.41 -1.45 -2.51
N LYS A 65 3.41 -0.58 -2.35
CA LYS A 65 4.77 -0.96 -1.96
C LYS A 65 4.85 -1.31 -0.47
N ALA A 66 5.36 -2.50 -0.14
CA ALA A 66 5.62 -2.85 1.25
C ALA A 66 6.60 -1.90 1.94
N ASP A 67 6.37 -1.60 3.22
CA ASP A 67 7.25 -0.75 4.04
C ASP A 67 8.58 -1.45 4.32
N PHE A 68 8.54 -2.78 4.51
CA PHE A 68 9.71 -3.64 4.59
C PHE A 68 9.51 -4.92 3.79
N SER A 69 10.61 -5.52 3.34
CA SER A 69 10.60 -6.81 2.67
C SER A 69 11.84 -7.62 3.01
N GLU A 70 11.68 -8.92 3.21
CA GLU A 70 12.78 -9.87 3.36
C GLU A 70 12.49 -11.11 2.52
N ALA A 71 13.54 -11.83 2.10
CA ALA A 71 13.42 -13.09 1.39
C ALA A 71 14.60 -14.01 1.68
N LYS A 72 14.35 -15.32 1.60
CA LYS A 72 15.37 -16.37 1.66
C LYS A 72 14.93 -17.60 0.88
N VAL A 73 15.87 -18.48 0.60
CA VAL A 73 15.58 -19.82 0.08
C VAL A 73 15.59 -20.81 1.25
N SER A 74 14.55 -21.64 1.32
CA SER A 74 14.30 -22.60 2.38
C SER A 74 13.71 -23.87 1.79
N ASP A 75 14.38 -25.00 1.94
CA ASP A 75 13.95 -26.31 1.42
C ASP A 75 13.65 -26.28 -0.10
N ASN A 76 14.52 -25.65 -0.91
CA ASN A 76 14.36 -25.33 -2.33
C ASN A 76 13.19 -24.39 -2.67
N ASP A 77 12.51 -23.83 -1.68
CA ASP A 77 11.41 -22.91 -1.86
C ASP A 77 11.85 -21.46 -1.60
N THR A 78 11.44 -20.54 -2.45
CA THR A 78 11.61 -19.11 -2.18
C THR A 78 10.56 -18.65 -1.17
N LEU A 79 11.02 -18.26 0.01
CA LEU A 79 10.21 -17.58 1.01
C LEU A 79 10.43 -16.08 0.92
N GLN A 80 9.34 -15.32 0.92
CA GLN A 80 9.37 -13.86 0.95
C GLN A 80 8.39 -13.38 2.01
N ILE A 81 8.73 -12.36 2.77
CA ILE A 81 7.83 -11.73 3.72
C ILE A 81 7.76 -10.23 3.46
N LEU A 82 6.55 -9.71 3.34
CA LEU A 82 6.26 -8.30 3.14
C LEU A 82 5.61 -7.73 4.40
N PHE A 83 5.98 -6.51 4.77
CA PHE A 83 5.43 -5.82 5.92
C PHE A 83 4.67 -4.58 5.45
N TYR A 84 3.40 -4.48 5.84
CA TYR A 84 2.56 -3.31 5.58
C TYR A 84 2.11 -2.68 6.89
N ARG A 85 2.28 -1.36 7.02
CA ARG A 85 1.79 -0.59 8.15
C ARG A 85 0.27 -0.73 8.26
N THR A 86 -0.20 -1.16 9.42
CA THR A 86 -1.63 -1.51 9.65
C THR A 86 -2.15 -1.00 10.99
N HIS A 87 -1.27 -0.51 11.85
CA HIS A 87 -1.65 0.08 13.13
C HIS A 87 -0.56 1.06 13.57
N HIS A 88 -0.94 2.00 14.44
CA HIS A 88 -0.04 3.01 14.97
C HIS A 88 0.38 2.60 16.38
N LYS A 89 1.69 2.68 16.66
CA LYS A 89 2.24 2.43 17.99
C LYS A 89 2.96 3.65 18.54
N THR A 90 3.74 4.34 17.72
CA THR A 90 4.56 5.50 18.13
C THR A 90 4.51 6.61 17.10
N SER A 91 4.45 7.86 17.56
CA SER A 91 4.43 9.06 16.70
C SER A 91 5.81 9.71 16.57
N ASP A 92 6.84 8.92 16.27
CA ASP A 92 8.22 9.39 16.10
C ASP A 92 8.57 9.74 14.65
N GLY A 93 7.59 9.66 13.74
CA GLY A 93 7.74 9.99 12.34
C GLY A 93 8.43 8.91 11.50
N GLN A 94 8.68 7.72 12.08
CA GLN A 94 9.26 6.58 11.37
C GLN A 94 8.35 5.36 11.47
N THR A 95 8.16 4.64 10.37
CA THR A 95 7.47 3.34 10.43
C THR A 95 8.42 2.30 11.00
N SER A 96 7.94 1.54 11.97
CA SER A 96 8.66 0.39 12.53
C SER A 96 7.96 -0.93 12.18
N LYS A 97 8.70 -2.05 12.20
CA LYS A 97 8.11 -3.38 11.91
C LYS A 97 7.02 -3.78 12.90
N GLU A 98 7.07 -3.25 14.11
CA GLU A 98 6.06 -3.50 15.15
C GLU A 98 4.75 -2.76 14.91
N GLU A 99 4.69 -1.85 13.92
CA GLU A 99 3.46 -1.20 13.43
C GLU A 99 2.90 -1.88 12.17
N CYS A 100 3.55 -2.96 11.73
CA CYS A 100 3.25 -3.63 10.48
C CYS A 100 2.61 -5.01 10.71
N THR A 101 1.76 -5.41 9.77
CA THR A 101 1.32 -6.81 9.65
C THR A 101 2.20 -7.50 8.61
N PRO A 102 2.88 -8.61 8.97
CA PRO A 102 3.67 -9.38 8.02
C PRO A 102 2.79 -10.32 7.20
N LEU A 103 3.05 -10.40 5.90
CA LEU A 103 2.45 -11.34 4.94
C LEU A 103 3.57 -12.25 4.42
N LEU A 104 3.48 -13.54 4.72
CA LEU A 104 4.45 -14.55 4.33
C LEU A 104 4.01 -15.26 3.05
N PHE A 105 4.95 -15.33 2.11
CA PHE A 105 4.80 -15.92 0.80
C PHE A 105 5.76 -17.10 0.64
N LYS A 106 5.30 -18.13 -0.06
CA LYS A 106 6.09 -19.27 -0.51
C LYS A 106 5.87 -19.45 -2.00
N GLN A 107 6.96 -19.47 -2.77
CA GLN A 107 6.91 -19.52 -4.25
C GLN A 107 5.97 -18.45 -4.84
N GLY A 108 6.02 -17.23 -4.30
CA GLY A 108 5.20 -16.10 -4.76
C GLY A 108 3.72 -16.16 -4.37
N LYS A 109 3.28 -17.12 -3.55
CA LYS A 109 1.89 -17.24 -3.09
C LYS A 109 1.77 -17.00 -1.59
N LEU A 110 0.73 -16.27 -1.17
CA LEU A 110 0.45 -16.00 0.23
C LEU A 110 0.15 -17.30 0.97
N ILE A 111 0.89 -17.59 2.04
CA ILE A 111 0.70 -18.80 2.87
C ILE A 111 0.35 -18.50 4.32
N ALA A 112 0.61 -17.28 4.81
CA ALA A 112 0.21 -16.82 6.12
C ALA A 112 0.27 -15.28 6.20
N TRP A 113 -0.48 -14.68 7.12
CA TRP A 113 -0.32 -13.28 7.52
C TRP A 113 -0.62 -13.09 9.02
N GLY A 114 -0.14 -11.99 9.59
CA GLY A 114 -0.24 -11.72 11.04
C GLY A 114 1.05 -12.06 11.80
N GLU A 115 1.16 -11.64 13.06
CA GLU A 115 2.40 -11.67 13.86
C GLU A 115 3.17 -13.00 13.81
N SER A 116 2.46 -14.13 13.86
CA SER A 116 3.06 -15.47 13.83
C SER A 116 3.79 -15.78 12.51
N SER A 117 3.46 -15.09 11.42
CA SER A 117 4.05 -15.30 10.09
C SER A 117 5.51 -14.89 10.04
N TYR A 118 5.90 -13.83 10.76
CA TYR A 118 7.31 -13.45 10.83
C TYR A 118 8.13 -14.44 11.66
N LYS A 119 7.54 -14.99 12.72
CA LYS A 119 8.17 -16.07 13.49
C LYS A 119 8.39 -17.31 12.62
N GLN A 120 7.37 -17.74 11.86
CA GLN A 120 7.49 -18.84 10.90
C GLN A 120 8.58 -18.58 9.84
N TYR A 121 8.65 -17.34 9.33
CA TYR A 121 9.71 -16.95 8.43
C TYR A 121 11.09 -17.12 9.08
N LEU A 122 11.31 -16.62 10.30
CA LEU A 122 12.61 -16.73 10.97
C LEU A 122 12.99 -18.19 11.28
N GLU A 123 12.03 -19.04 11.66
CA GLU A 123 12.25 -20.44 12.05
C GLU A 123 12.52 -21.38 10.87
N SER A 124 12.12 -21.01 9.65
CA SER A 124 12.39 -21.82 8.45
C SER A 124 13.89 -21.94 8.16
N HIS A 125 14.32 -23.11 7.67
CA HIS A 125 15.73 -23.38 7.39
C HIS A 125 16.26 -22.50 6.26
N ILE A 126 17.55 -22.16 6.25
CA ILE A 126 18.18 -21.50 5.10
C ILE A 126 18.98 -22.57 4.38
N ASP A 127 18.70 -22.76 3.09
CA ASP A 127 19.50 -23.67 2.27
C ASP A 127 20.94 -23.15 2.22
N SER A 128 21.87 -24.01 2.64
CA SER A 128 23.31 -23.71 2.71
C SER A 128 24.02 -23.94 1.38
#